data_AF-A0A645BL01-F1
#
_entry.id   AF-A0A645BL01-F1
#
_cell.length_a   1.000
_cell.length_b   1.000
_cell.length_c   1.000
_cell.angle_alpha   90.00
_cell.angle_beta   90.00
_cell.angle_gamma   90.00
#
_symmetry.space_group_name_H-M   'P 1'
#
loop_
_entity.id
_entity.type
_entity.pdbx_description
1 polymer ?
#
loop_
_entity_poly.entity_id
_entity_poly.type
_entity_poly.pdbx_seq_one_letter_code
_entity_poly.pdbx_strand_id
1 'polypeptide(L)'
;MIEIPAAALAVGLFLRRLDFLSIGTNDLIQYTLAIDRTDEQVAALYDPLHPAVLMLIAHTLASAEKVNIPVSVCGEMAGDPELTRLLLGMGLRIFSMHPSQILKVKQHVLKSDVNDLAPNVRKILRLDEPGKLREALEKLNG
;
A
#
# COMPACT_ATOMS: atom_id res chain seq x y z
N MET A 1 13.19 1.13 6.76
CA MET A 1 12.33 0.61 5.68
C MET A 1 11.47 -0.51 6.26
N ILE A 2 10.20 -0.60 5.88
CA ILE A 2 9.26 -1.64 6.30
C ILE A 2 8.96 -2.50 5.07
N GLU A 3 9.74 -3.55 4.90
CA GLU A 3 9.65 -4.47 3.76
C GLU A 3 9.70 -5.94 4.16
N ILE A 4 9.90 -6.19 5.45
CA ILE A 4 9.82 -7.53 6.06
C ILE A 4 8.48 -7.64 6.81
N PRO A 5 7.68 -8.69 6.61
CA PRO A 5 6.39 -8.85 7.29
C PRO A 5 6.50 -8.77 8.81
N ALA A 6 7.56 -9.35 9.39
CA ALA A 6 7.85 -9.24 10.82
C ALA A 6 8.06 -7.80 11.28
N ALA A 7 8.70 -6.94 10.47
CA ALA A 7 8.89 -5.53 10.79
C ALA A 7 7.57 -4.75 10.73
N ALA A 8 6.69 -5.08 9.78
CA ALA A 8 5.34 -4.50 9.71
C ALA A 8 4.50 -4.92 10.92
N LEU A 9 4.49 -6.21 11.28
CA LEU A 9 3.78 -6.73 12.46
C LEU A 9 4.29 -6.12 13.77
N ALA A 10 5.60 -5.90 13.88
CA ALA A 10 6.26 -5.36 15.06
C ALA A 10 6.51 -3.85 14.97
N VAL A 11 5.83 -3.12 14.07
CA VAL A 11 6.15 -1.71 13.76
C VAL A 11 6.20 -0.83 15.01
N GLY A 12 5.31 -1.10 15.98
CA GLY A 12 5.24 -0.38 17.25
C GLY A 12 6.54 -0.35 18.07
N LEU A 13 7.42 -1.34 17.90
CA LEU A 13 8.73 -1.39 18.57
C LEU A 13 9.69 -0.31 18.07
N PHE A 14 9.49 0.19 16.84
CA PHE A 14 10.41 1.11 16.18
C PHE A 14 9.90 2.56 16.17
N LEU A 15 8.59 2.78 16.27
CA LEU A 15 7.96 4.07 16.02
C LEU A 15 8.51 5.24 16.86
N ARG A 16 8.95 5.01 18.10
CA ARG A 16 9.53 6.07 18.95
C ARG A 16 11.03 6.28 18.76
N ARG A 17 11.65 5.52 17.88
CA ARG A 17 13.11 5.50 17.66
C ARG A 17 13.49 5.94 16.24
N LEU A 18 12.51 6.20 15.38
CA LEU A 18 12.69 6.52 13.97
C LEU A 18 11.97 7.82 13.65
N ASP A 19 12.57 8.64 12.79
CA ASP A 19 11.99 9.92 12.37
C ASP A 19 10.89 9.75 11.31
N PHE A 20 10.95 8.67 10.53
CA PHE A 20 9.98 8.32 9.50
C PHE A 20 10.07 6.82 9.16
N LEU A 21 9.05 6.32 8.46
CA LEU A 21 9.05 4.99 7.86
C LEU A 21 8.95 5.10 6.33
N SER A 22 9.52 4.14 5.62
CA SER A 22 9.23 3.92 4.20
C SER A 22 8.87 2.46 3.99
N ILE A 23 7.70 2.17 3.43
CA ILE A 23 7.26 0.83 3.08
C ILE A 23 7.83 0.47 1.71
N GLY A 24 8.62 -0.60 1.64
CA GLY A 24 9.13 -1.16 0.39
C GLY A 24 8.18 -2.24 -0.11
N THR A 25 7.26 -1.91 -1.02
CA THR A 25 6.17 -2.84 -1.36
C THR A 25 6.64 -4.08 -2.09
N ASN A 26 7.69 -3.96 -2.90
CA ASN A 26 8.18 -5.06 -3.72
C ASN A 26 8.60 -6.25 -2.85
N ASP A 27 9.48 -5.98 -1.89
CA ASP A 27 9.98 -6.99 -0.96
C ASP A 27 8.91 -7.36 0.08
N LEU A 28 8.07 -6.41 0.50
CA LEU A 28 6.95 -6.72 1.40
C LEU A 28 6.00 -7.74 0.78
N ILE A 29 5.61 -7.59 -0.48
CA ILE A 29 4.74 -8.55 -1.19
C ILE A 29 5.46 -9.89 -1.32
N GLN A 30 6.70 -9.89 -1.82
CA GLN A 30 7.50 -11.09 -2.02
C GLN A 30 7.62 -11.91 -0.73
N TYR A 31 8.01 -11.28 0.39
CA TYR A 31 8.17 -11.98 1.66
C TYR A 31 6.84 -12.30 2.37
N THR A 32 5.77 -11.53 2.13
CA THR A 32 4.44 -11.84 2.68
C THR A 32 3.84 -13.07 2.00
N LEU A 33 3.99 -13.18 0.68
CA LEU A 33 3.39 -14.25 -0.11
C LEU A 33 4.33 -15.43 -0.36
N ALA A 34 5.60 -15.29 0.02
CA ALA A 34 6.67 -16.25 -0.28
C ALA A 34 6.81 -16.53 -1.79
N ILE A 35 6.77 -15.46 -2.60
CA ILE A 35 6.82 -15.52 -4.06
C ILE A 35 7.99 -14.69 -4.57
N ASP A 36 8.93 -15.35 -5.25
CA ASP A 36 9.98 -14.66 -5.99
C ASP A 36 9.42 -14.13 -7.31
N ARG A 37 9.36 -12.81 -7.45
CA ARG A 37 8.85 -12.15 -8.66
C ARG A 37 9.76 -12.29 -9.89
N THR A 38 10.99 -12.76 -9.69
CA THR A 38 11.96 -13.03 -10.77
C THR A 38 11.91 -14.47 -11.27
N ASP A 39 11.27 -15.38 -10.51
CA ASP A 39 11.04 -16.75 -10.93
C ASP A 39 9.74 -16.84 -11.74
N GLU A 40 9.87 -17.05 -13.05
CA GLU A 40 8.75 -17.14 -14.00
C GLU A 40 7.70 -18.20 -13.61
N GLN A 41 8.07 -19.23 -12.85
CA GLN A 41 7.14 -20.29 -12.43
C GLN A 41 6.11 -19.82 -11.41
N VAL A 42 6.45 -18.79 -10.61
CA VAL A 42 5.60 -18.32 -9.51
C VAL A 42 5.27 -16.82 -9.60
N ALA A 43 5.92 -16.07 -10.48
CA ALA A 43 5.71 -14.63 -10.64
C ALA A 43 4.24 -14.26 -10.90
N ALA A 44 3.46 -15.13 -11.55
CA ALA A 44 2.01 -14.92 -11.77
C ALA A 44 1.17 -14.89 -10.48
N LEU A 45 1.69 -15.42 -9.37
CA LEU A 45 1.03 -15.41 -8.06
C LEU A 45 1.33 -14.13 -7.26
N TYR A 46 2.29 -13.31 -7.71
CA TYR A 46 2.63 -12.04 -7.07
C TYR A 46 1.44 -11.09 -7.17
N ASP A 47 0.81 -10.77 -6.03
CA ASP A 47 -0.41 -9.97 -6.00
C ASP A 47 -0.28 -8.79 -5.01
N PRO A 48 -0.13 -7.54 -5.50
CA PRO A 48 -0.09 -6.35 -4.64
C PRO A 48 -1.42 -6.10 -3.91
N LEU A 49 -2.52 -6.68 -4.38
CA LEU A 49 -3.85 -6.56 -3.79
C LEU A 49 -4.19 -7.70 -2.84
N HIS A 50 -3.26 -8.63 -2.58
CA HIS A 50 -3.50 -9.71 -1.64
C HIS A 50 -3.89 -9.15 -0.26
N PRO A 51 -4.98 -9.63 0.38
CA PRO A 51 -5.48 -9.07 1.63
C PRO A 51 -4.42 -8.96 2.74
N ALA A 52 -3.54 -9.97 2.87
CA ALA A 52 -2.43 -9.93 3.82
C ALA A 52 -1.47 -8.75 3.60
N VAL A 53 -1.13 -8.42 2.35
CA VAL A 53 -0.26 -7.28 2.03
C VAL A 53 -0.95 -5.97 2.40
N LEU A 54 -2.21 -5.81 1.98
CA LEU A 54 -2.98 -4.61 2.27
C LEU A 54 -3.17 -4.40 3.78
N MET A 55 -3.38 -5.48 4.53
CA MET A 55 -3.45 -5.45 6.00
C MET A 55 -2.12 -4.98 6.63
N LEU A 56 -0.97 -5.45 6.15
CA LEU A 56 0.33 -5.01 6.66
C LEU A 56 0.60 -3.53 6.35
N ILE A 57 0.24 -3.06 5.15
CA ILE A 57 0.34 -1.64 4.78
C ILE A 57 -0.57 -0.80 5.68
N ALA A 58 -1.86 -1.16 5.77
CA ALA A 58 -2.83 -0.45 6.59
C ALA A 58 -2.45 -0.44 8.07
N HIS A 59 -1.95 -1.55 8.61
CA HIS A 59 -1.47 -1.65 9.98
C HIS A 59 -0.27 -0.72 10.23
N THR A 60 0.69 -0.69 9.29
CA THR A 60 1.88 0.16 9.38
C THR A 60 1.48 1.65 9.38
N LEU A 61 0.61 2.06 8.44
CA LEU A 61 0.11 3.43 8.34
C LEU A 61 -0.65 3.85 9.61
N ALA A 62 -1.63 3.05 10.05
CA ALA A 62 -2.44 3.36 11.22
C ALA A 62 -1.63 3.37 12.51
N SER A 63 -0.57 2.56 12.62
CA SER A 63 0.29 2.55 13.80
C SER A 63 1.18 3.78 13.86
N ALA A 64 1.73 4.21 12.72
CA ALA A 64 2.56 5.41 12.64
C ALA A 64 1.76 6.70 12.83
N GLU A 65 0.53 6.76 12.30
CA GLU A 65 -0.39 7.89 12.49
C GLU A 65 -0.64 8.18 13.97
N LYS A 66 -0.84 7.15 14.81
CA LYS A 66 -1.08 7.29 16.26
C LYS A 66 0.03 8.01 17.02
N VAL A 67 1.25 8.03 16.49
CA VAL A 67 2.40 8.71 17.11
C VAL A 67 2.98 9.81 16.23
N ASN A 68 2.25 10.24 15.19
CA ASN A 68 2.66 11.29 14.25
C ASN A 68 4.00 11.04 13.55
N ILE A 69 4.31 9.77 13.24
CA ILE A 69 5.49 9.43 12.44
C ILE A 69 5.08 9.39 10.96
N PRO A 70 5.73 10.17 10.09
CA PRO A 70 5.43 10.15 8.66
C PRO A 70 5.80 8.81 8.03
N VAL A 71 4.97 8.36 7.11
CA VAL A 71 5.19 7.13 6.33
C VAL A 71 5.17 7.45 4.85
N SER A 72 6.20 7.01 4.14
CA SER A 72 6.24 6.94 2.68
C SER A 72 6.01 5.52 2.19
N VAL A 73 5.52 5.39 0.96
CA VAL A 73 5.59 4.12 0.21
C VAL A 73 6.52 4.30 -0.97
N CYS A 74 7.41 3.32 -1.17
CA CYS A 74 8.23 3.17 -2.35
C CYS A 74 8.03 1.78 -2.97
N GLY A 75 8.48 1.62 -4.20
CA GLY A 75 8.23 0.42 -5.00
C GLY A 75 7.13 0.66 -6.04
N GLU A 76 6.73 -0.41 -6.71
CA GLU A 76 5.85 -0.31 -7.87
C GLU A 76 4.45 0.21 -7.50
N MET A 77 3.92 -0.18 -6.33
CA MET A 77 2.60 0.27 -5.88
C MET A 77 2.51 1.81 -5.73
N ALA A 78 3.60 2.47 -5.33
CA ALA A 78 3.60 3.93 -5.18
C ALA A 78 3.51 4.65 -6.54
N GLY A 79 3.97 4.02 -7.61
CA GLY A 79 3.95 4.54 -8.97
C GLY A 79 2.74 4.09 -9.79
N ASP A 80 1.84 3.30 -9.23
CA ASP A 80 0.67 2.75 -9.91
C ASP A 80 -0.55 3.68 -9.76
N PRO A 81 -1.05 4.29 -10.85
CA PRO A 81 -2.25 5.13 -10.81
C PRO A 81 -3.50 4.40 -10.30
N GLU A 82 -3.64 3.10 -10.58
CA GLU A 82 -4.81 2.31 -10.16
C GLU A 82 -4.84 2.09 -8.65
N LEU A 83 -3.66 2.04 -8.01
CA LEU A 83 -3.52 1.86 -6.56
C LEU A 83 -3.47 3.18 -5.80
N THR A 84 -3.35 4.31 -6.49
CA THR A 84 -3.18 5.63 -5.87
C THR A 84 -4.34 5.98 -4.95
N ARG A 85 -5.58 5.79 -5.40
CA ARG A 85 -6.78 6.10 -4.60
C ARG A 85 -6.93 5.18 -3.39
N LEU A 86 -6.57 3.90 -3.56
CA LEU A 86 -6.54 2.93 -2.47
C LEU A 86 -5.56 3.40 -1.38
N LEU A 87 -4.31 3.69 -1.74
CA LEU A 87 -3.27 4.13 -0.81
C LEU A 87 -3.62 5.47 -0.14
N LEU A 88 -4.19 6.43 -0.87
CA LEU A 88 -4.69 7.69 -0.31
C LEU A 88 -5.78 7.45 0.76
N GLY A 89 -6.74 6.57 0.46
CA GLY A 89 -7.83 6.22 1.37
C GLY A 89 -7.36 5.38 2.58
N MET A 90 -6.22 4.68 2.47
CA MET A 90 -5.55 4.06 3.62
C MET A 90 -4.84 5.07 4.54
N GLY A 91 -4.67 6.32 4.08
CA GLY A 91 -4.01 7.38 4.85
C GLY A 91 -2.61 7.75 4.36
N LEU A 92 -2.11 7.15 3.28
CA LEU A 92 -0.79 7.50 2.75
C LEU A 92 -0.76 8.95 2.22
N ARG A 93 0.32 9.68 2.49
CA ARG A 93 0.53 11.06 2.01
C ARG A 93 1.85 11.26 1.27
N ILE A 94 2.82 10.37 1.43
CA ILE A 94 4.15 10.51 0.82
C ILE A 94 4.39 9.32 -0.13
N PHE A 95 4.49 9.61 -1.42
CA PHE A 95 4.71 8.62 -2.46
C PHE A 95 6.10 8.82 -3.06
N SER A 96 6.87 7.74 -3.19
CA SER A 96 8.19 7.74 -3.84
C SER A 96 8.19 6.76 -5.00
N MET A 97 8.42 7.26 -6.21
CA MET A 97 8.26 6.50 -7.45
C MET A 97 9.26 6.93 -8.52
N HIS A 98 9.34 6.16 -9.61
CA HIS A 98 10.11 6.55 -10.78
C HIS A 98 9.55 7.84 -11.41
N PRO A 99 10.40 8.80 -11.86
CA PRO A 99 9.95 10.10 -12.37
C PRO A 99 8.89 10.05 -13.47
N SER A 100 8.93 9.02 -14.33
CA SER A 100 7.95 8.85 -15.41
C SER A 100 6.51 8.62 -14.92
N GLN A 101 6.31 8.18 -13.67
CA GLN A 101 4.99 7.93 -13.10
C GLN A 101 4.42 9.14 -12.36
N ILE A 102 5.26 10.13 -12.01
CA ILE A 102 4.87 11.26 -11.15
C ILE A 102 3.64 11.99 -11.70
N LEU A 103 3.59 12.27 -13.01
CA LEU A 103 2.48 13.03 -13.59
C LEU A 103 1.16 12.25 -13.57
N LYS A 104 1.19 10.93 -13.80
CA LYS A 104 0.00 10.08 -13.76
C LYS A 104 -0.55 9.98 -12.34
N VAL A 105 0.31 9.66 -11.37
CA VAL A 105 -0.10 9.59 -9.96
C VAL A 105 -0.58 10.96 -9.46
N LYS A 106 0.12 12.05 -9.80
CA LYS A 106 -0.31 13.42 -9.46
C LYS A 106 -1.72 13.71 -9.98
N GLN A 107 -2.06 13.28 -11.20
CA GLN A 107 -3.40 13.49 -11.74
C GLN A 107 -4.46 12.75 -10.91
N HIS A 108 -4.20 11.52 -10.47
CA HIS A 108 -5.11 10.77 -9.60
C HIS A 108 -5.24 11.44 -8.24
N VAL A 109 -4.14 11.89 -7.63
CA VAL A 109 -4.15 12.63 -6.36
C VAL A 109 -4.99 13.90 -6.46
N LEU A 110 -4.80 14.71 -7.50
CA LEU A 110 -5.54 15.98 -7.69
C LEU A 110 -7.05 15.78 -7.94
N LYS A 111 -7.46 14.60 -8.40
CA LYS A 111 -8.86 14.24 -8.68
C LYS A 111 -9.48 13.37 -7.58
N SER A 112 -8.90 13.40 -6.38
CA SER A 112 -9.32 12.54 -5.27
C SER A 112 -9.65 13.37 -4.04
N ASP A 113 -10.76 13.04 -3.38
CA ASP A 113 -11.07 13.52 -2.03
C ASP A 113 -10.87 12.37 -1.03
N VAL A 114 -9.97 12.57 -0.07
CA VAL A 114 -9.68 11.55 0.95
C VAL A 114 -10.87 11.27 1.88
N ASN A 115 -11.78 12.24 2.06
CA ASN A 115 -12.98 12.06 2.87
C ASN A 115 -13.97 11.10 2.21
N ASP A 116 -14.01 11.09 0.87
CA ASP A 116 -14.83 10.17 0.08
C ASP A 116 -14.16 8.81 -0.08
N LEU A 117 -12.82 8.79 -0.22
CA LEU A 117 -12.06 7.55 -0.39
C LEU A 117 -11.99 6.71 0.88
N ALA A 118 -11.70 7.32 2.03
CA ALA A 118 -11.40 6.57 3.25
C ALA A 118 -12.54 5.61 3.70
N PRO A 119 -13.84 5.99 3.69
CA PRO A 119 -14.93 5.07 4.01
C PRO A 119 -15.03 3.89 3.05
N ASN A 120 -14.77 4.11 1.76
CA ASN A 120 -14.83 3.06 0.74
C ASN A 120 -13.63 2.12 0.86
N VAL A 121 -12.42 2.64 1.04
CA VAL A 121 -11.22 1.83 1.25
C VAL A 121 -11.32 0.98 2.51
N ARG A 122 -11.90 1.48 3.60
CA ARG A 122 -12.16 0.66 4.80
C ARG A 122 -13.08 -0.54 4.53
N LYS A 123 -14.00 -0.44 3.57
CA LYS A 123 -14.84 -1.58 3.13
C LYS A 123 -14.02 -2.55 2.28
N ILE A 124 -13.22 -2.04 1.35
CA ILE A 124 -12.33 -2.85 0.49
C ILE A 124 -11.37 -3.69 1.34
N LEU A 125 -10.76 -3.11 2.38
CA LEU A 125 -9.83 -3.79 3.29
C LEU A 125 -10.46 -4.93 4.11
N ARG A 126 -11.79 -5.08 4.10
CA ARG A 126 -12.52 -6.18 4.76
C ARG A 126 -12.88 -7.31 3.79
N LEU A 127 -12.61 -7.13 2.50
CA LEU A 127 -12.81 -8.17 1.50
C LEU A 127 -11.64 -9.16 1.57
N ASP A 128 -11.97 -10.44 1.51
CA ASP A 128 -11.04 -11.57 1.51
C ASP A 128 -10.96 -12.26 0.14
N GLU A 129 -12.00 -12.12 -0.69
CA GLU A 129 -12.03 -12.63 -2.06
C GLU A 129 -11.30 -11.69 -3.06
N PRO A 130 -10.26 -12.17 -3.77
CA PRO A 130 -9.48 -11.33 -4.70
C PRO A 130 -10.30 -10.73 -5.86
N GLY A 131 -11.35 -11.41 -6.31
CA GLY A 131 -12.23 -10.93 -7.38
C GLY A 131 -13.06 -9.71 -6.93
N LYS A 132 -13.75 -9.83 -5.78
CA LYS A 132 -14.52 -8.73 -5.18
C LYS A 132 -13.64 -7.52 -4.87
N LEU A 133 -12.39 -7.75 -4.46
CA LEU A 133 -11.44 -6.69 -4.18
C LEU A 133 -11.08 -5.91 -5.44
N ARG A 134 -10.78 -6.61 -6.55
CA ARG A 134 -10.53 -5.97 -7.86
C ARG A 134 -11.75 -5.19 -8.35
N GLU A 135 -12.95 -5.77 -8.30
CA GLU A 135 -14.19 -5.05 -8.67
C GLU A 135 -14.42 -3.79 -7.83
N ALA A 136 -14.12 -3.86 -6.53
CA ALA A 136 -14.28 -2.71 -5.65
C ALA A 136 -13.22 -1.64 -5.91
N LEU A 137 -12.01 -2.02 -6.32
CA LEU A 137 -10.96 -1.10 -6.74
C LEU A 137 -11.33 -0.41 -8.06
N GLU A 138 -11.85 -1.15 -9.05
CA GLU A 138 -12.35 -0.58 -10.30
C GLU A 138 -13.43 0.48 -10.03
N LYS A 139 -14.40 0.16 -9.18
CA LYS A 139 -15.44 1.12 -8.74
C LYS A 139 -14.86 2.33 -7.99
N LEU A 140 -13.74 2.18 -7.29
CA LEU A 140 -13.04 3.29 -6.63
C LEU A 140 -12.37 4.22 -7.66
N ASN A 141 -11.95 3.68 -8.81
CA ASN A 141 -11.27 4.41 -9.88
C ASN A 141 -12.25 5.06 -10.88
N GLY A 142 -13.50 4.62 -10.91
CA GLY A 142 -14.60 5.26 -11.65
C GLY A 142 -14.95 4.48 -12.90
#